data_AF-A0A2V9N071-F1
#
_entry.id   AF-A0A2V9N071-F1
#
_cell.length_a   1.000
_cell.length_b   1.000
_cell.length_c   1.000
_cell.angle_alpha   90.00
_cell.angle_beta   90.00
_cell.angle_gamma   90.00
#
_symmetry.space_group_name_H-M   'P 1'
#
loop_
_entity.id
_entity.type
_entity.pdbx_description
1 polymer ?
#
loop_
_entity_poly.entity_id
_entity_poly.type
_entity_poly.pdbx_seq_one_letter_code
_entity_poly.pdbx_strand_id
1 'polypeptide(L)'
;MSHPGLALMDRYRCPSTFLNITSQDVAASDSGFFRFGSNAICYGRSAAGYRRSRVSPTLYDVSADVRIDQSKVYLPFNPTEVINNFQCERYGVRESWIWKVAKSTYYRVRPSLPRSIREEIQKFHLRGWRALAFPEWPVDLTIENLSEELLLLALQASGVDRIPFIWFWPEGCAGCVIMTHDVETAGGRDACGDLMDIDDSYGIK
;
A
#
# COMPACT_ATOMS: atom_id res chain seq x y z
N MET A 1 -10.92 4.90 18.17
CA MET A 1 -9.81 4.08 17.63
C MET A 1 -10.41 3.10 16.64
N SER A 2 -9.92 3.05 15.40
CA SER A 2 -10.37 2.07 14.41
C SER A 2 -9.94 0.65 14.83
N HIS A 3 -10.80 -0.34 14.59
CA HIS A 3 -10.49 -1.75 14.87
C HIS A 3 -9.17 -2.15 14.17
N PRO A 4 -8.19 -2.81 14.83
CA PRO A 4 -6.88 -3.11 14.25
C PRO A 4 -6.94 -3.90 12.93
N GLY A 5 -7.94 -4.77 12.79
CA GLY A 5 -8.21 -5.55 11.58
C GLY A 5 -9.17 -4.90 10.57
N LEU A 6 -9.60 -3.65 10.75
CA LEU A 6 -10.63 -3.02 9.90
C LEU A 6 -10.23 -3.01 8.42
N ALA A 7 -8.99 -2.62 8.11
CA ALA A 7 -8.51 -2.58 6.72
C ALA A 7 -8.55 -3.96 6.04
N LEU A 8 -8.31 -5.04 6.78
CA LEU A 8 -8.43 -6.41 6.25
C LEU A 8 -9.90 -6.80 6.03
N MET A 9 -10.76 -6.50 7.00
CA MET A 9 -12.20 -6.76 6.89
C MET A 9 -12.80 -6.02 5.70
N ASP A 10 -12.40 -4.77 5.46
CA ASP A 10 -12.86 -4.00 4.31
C ASP A 10 -12.31 -4.55 2.99
N ARG A 11 -11.04 -4.98 2.97
CA ARG A 11 -10.40 -5.55 1.78
C ARG A 11 -11.04 -6.88 1.36
N TYR A 12 -11.20 -7.82 2.28
CA TYR A 12 -11.70 -9.18 1.97
C TYR A 12 -13.19 -9.36 2.23
N ARG A 13 -13.87 -8.35 2.78
CA ARG A 13 -15.29 -8.40 3.16
C ARG A 13 -15.62 -9.61 4.04
N CYS A 14 -14.68 -10.06 4.86
CA CYS A 14 -14.85 -11.24 5.72
C CYS A 14 -15.54 -10.86 7.05
N PRO A 15 -16.31 -11.78 7.66
CA PRO A 15 -16.96 -11.52 8.95
C PRO A 15 -15.94 -11.25 10.06
N SER A 16 -16.26 -10.32 10.96
CA SER A 16 -15.37 -9.93 12.07
C SER A 16 -15.04 -11.06 13.04
N THR A 17 -15.89 -12.10 13.07
CA THR A 17 -15.69 -13.31 13.90
C THR A 17 -14.41 -14.08 13.54
N PHE A 18 -13.92 -13.97 12.31
CA PHE A 18 -12.70 -14.64 11.86
C PHE A 18 -11.43 -13.78 12.08
N LEU A 19 -11.57 -12.46 12.16
CA LEU A 19 -10.45 -11.52 12.31
C LEU A 19 -10.43 -10.91 13.71
N ASN A 20 -10.24 -11.76 14.72
CA ASN A 20 -10.13 -11.35 16.13
C ASN A 20 -8.71 -10.86 16.45
N ILE A 21 -8.33 -9.75 15.81
CA ILE A 21 -6.99 -9.17 15.89
C ILE A 21 -7.02 -7.96 16.84
N THR A 22 -6.16 -8.00 17.84
CA THR A 22 -5.88 -6.89 18.75
C THR A 22 -4.45 -6.41 18.54
N SER A 23 -4.23 -5.10 18.62
CA SER A 23 -2.89 -4.51 18.60
C SER A 23 -2.55 -3.93 19.97
N GLN A 24 -1.28 -4.01 20.37
CA GLN A 24 -0.79 -3.27 21.51
C GLN A 24 -0.86 -1.75 21.26
N ASP A 25 -0.95 -0.97 22.34
CA ASP A 25 -0.92 0.50 22.22
C ASP A 25 0.50 0.96 21.85
N VAL A 26 0.59 1.63 20.70
CA VAL A 26 1.83 2.14 20.12
C VAL A 26 1.86 3.67 20.09
N ALA A 27 0.97 4.35 20.84
CA ALA A 27 0.79 5.81 20.77
C ALA A 27 2.08 6.61 20.98
N ALA A 28 2.98 6.15 21.85
CA ALA A 28 4.24 6.84 22.17
C ALA A 28 5.43 6.47 21.25
N SER A 29 5.23 5.57 20.28
CA SER A 29 6.33 5.06 19.43
C SER A 29 6.47 5.85 18.13
N ASP A 30 7.73 6.06 17.69
CA ASP A 30 8.01 6.59 16.35
C ASP A 30 7.71 5.57 15.25
N SER A 31 7.30 6.06 14.08
CA SER A 31 7.07 5.24 12.88
C SER A 31 8.38 4.88 12.17
N GLY A 32 8.45 3.67 11.60
CA GLY A 32 9.54 3.28 10.73
C GLY A 32 9.32 1.89 10.12
N PHE A 33 10.31 1.44 9.37
CA PHE A 33 10.36 0.14 8.72
C PHE A 33 10.70 -0.98 9.70
N PHE A 34 9.97 -2.08 9.60
CA PHE A 34 10.20 -3.35 10.27
C PHE A 34 9.73 -4.49 9.35
N ARG A 35 10.03 -5.74 9.71
CA ARG A 35 9.57 -6.93 8.98
C ARG A 35 8.48 -7.63 9.78
N PHE A 36 7.57 -8.29 9.07
CA PHE A 36 6.59 -9.18 9.65
C PHE A 36 6.58 -10.50 8.88
N GLY A 37 7.11 -11.54 9.50
CA GLY A 37 7.22 -12.85 8.87
C GLY A 37 8.27 -12.85 7.76
N SER A 38 8.10 -13.75 6.80
CA SER A 38 9.12 -14.00 5.77
C SER A 38 9.07 -12.98 4.64
N ASN A 39 7.87 -12.49 4.31
CA ASN A 39 7.62 -11.79 3.05
C ASN A 39 7.05 -10.38 3.19
N ALA A 40 6.69 -9.92 4.41
CA ALA A 40 6.08 -8.60 4.58
C ALA A 40 7.05 -7.56 5.17
N ILE A 41 7.32 -6.52 4.37
CA ILE A 41 7.89 -5.26 4.88
C ILE A 41 6.74 -4.41 5.42
N CYS A 42 6.92 -3.82 6.59
CA CYS A 42 5.92 -2.96 7.22
C CYS A 42 6.47 -1.55 7.44
N TYR A 43 5.61 -0.54 7.40
CA TYR A 43 5.93 0.81 7.83
C TYR A 43 4.88 1.35 8.79
N GLY A 44 5.30 1.70 9.99
CA GLY A 44 4.42 2.26 11.02
C GLY A 44 5.04 2.15 12.40
N ARG A 45 4.20 2.26 13.42
CA ARG A 45 4.62 2.10 14.81
C ARG A 45 4.55 0.64 15.26
N SER A 46 5.47 0.26 16.14
CA SER A 46 5.53 -1.07 16.76
C SER A 46 5.94 -0.94 18.22
N ALA A 47 5.28 -1.68 19.11
CA ALA A 47 5.62 -1.84 20.52
C ALA A 47 6.81 -2.79 20.73
N ALA A 48 7.15 -3.58 19.70
CA ALA A 48 8.25 -4.55 19.74
C ALA A 48 9.41 -4.14 18.83
N GLY A 49 10.61 -4.51 19.27
CA GLY A 49 11.85 -4.37 18.50
C GLY A 49 12.24 -2.95 18.11
N TYR A 50 13.18 -2.87 17.16
CA TYR A 50 13.64 -1.62 16.57
C TYR A 50 13.02 -1.39 15.19
N ARG A 51 12.90 -0.12 14.82
CA ARG A 51 12.42 0.33 13.50
C ARG A 51 13.53 1.10 12.80
N ARG A 52 13.50 1.14 11.47
CA ARG A 52 14.47 1.93 10.68
C ARG A 52 13.76 3.01 9.86
N SER A 53 14.46 4.11 9.60
CA SER A 53 13.94 5.17 8.73
C SER A 53 13.94 4.80 7.25
N ARG A 54 14.64 3.73 6.87
CA ARG A 54 14.74 3.19 5.50
C ARG A 54 14.74 1.66 5.55
N VAL A 55 14.28 1.04 4.46
CA VAL A 55 14.44 -0.40 4.25
C VAL A 55 15.92 -0.75 4.18
N SER A 56 16.30 -1.79 4.93
CA SER A 56 17.66 -2.33 4.95
C SER A 56 17.60 -3.86 5.01
N PRO A 57 18.72 -4.56 4.73
CA PRO A 57 18.77 -6.03 4.88
C PRO A 57 18.50 -6.53 6.31
N THR A 58 18.59 -5.64 7.30
CA THR A 58 18.46 -5.96 8.72
C THR A 58 17.30 -5.17 9.34
N LEU A 59 16.08 -5.59 9.00
CA LEU A 59 14.88 -5.16 9.70
C LEU A 59 14.59 -6.12 10.85
N TYR A 60 14.10 -5.58 11.97
CA TYR A 60 13.61 -6.42 13.06
C TYR A 60 12.30 -7.08 12.63
N ASP A 61 12.18 -8.38 12.89
CA ASP A 61 11.01 -9.17 12.55
C ASP A 61 10.07 -9.28 13.75
N VAL A 62 8.97 -8.53 13.70
CA VAL A 62 8.00 -8.46 14.80
C VAL A 62 7.08 -9.69 14.86
N SER A 63 7.19 -10.64 13.93
CA SER A 63 6.45 -11.91 14.00
C SER A 63 6.80 -12.72 15.25
N ALA A 64 8.04 -12.60 15.74
CA ALA A 64 8.51 -13.25 16.96
C ALA A 64 7.79 -12.75 18.23
N ASP A 65 7.16 -11.57 18.18
CA ASP A 65 6.46 -10.96 19.31
C ASP A 65 4.93 -11.11 19.22
N VAL A 66 4.43 -11.83 18.22
CA VAL A 66 3.01 -12.15 18.11
C VAL A 66 2.63 -13.14 19.20
N ARG A 67 1.49 -12.90 19.84
CA ARG A 67 0.90 -13.85 20.78
C ARG A 67 -0.47 -14.28 20.31
N ILE A 68 -0.76 -15.56 20.45
CA ILE A 68 -2.09 -16.13 20.18
C ILE A 68 -2.63 -16.64 21.51
N ASP A 69 -3.82 -16.18 21.90
CA ASP A 69 -4.51 -16.64 23.11
C ASP A 69 -6.02 -16.70 22.86
N GLN A 70 -6.67 -17.79 23.26
CA GLN A 70 -8.12 -18.00 23.17
C GLN A 70 -8.75 -17.46 21.86
N SER A 71 -8.21 -17.87 20.70
CA SER A 71 -8.65 -17.44 19.36
C SER A 71 -8.47 -15.94 19.01
N LYS A 72 -7.65 -15.23 19.78
CA LYS A 72 -7.25 -13.84 19.53
C LYS A 72 -5.78 -13.77 19.13
N VAL A 73 -5.51 -12.92 18.14
CA VAL A 73 -4.14 -12.58 17.73
C VAL A 73 -3.77 -11.22 18.33
N TYR A 74 -2.69 -11.19 19.10
CA TYR A 74 -2.13 -9.97 19.69
C TYR A 74 -0.88 -9.57 18.91
N LEU A 75 -1.00 -8.46 18.18
CA LEU A 75 0.07 -7.92 17.36
C LEU A 75 0.80 -6.79 18.10
N PRO A 76 2.13 -6.67 17.92
CA PRO A 76 2.90 -5.55 18.46
C PRO A 76 2.71 -4.25 17.64
N PHE A 77 1.93 -4.27 16.57
CA PHE A 77 1.63 -3.11 15.72
C PHE A 77 0.15 -3.11 15.33
N ASN A 78 -0.34 -1.99 14.77
CA ASN A 78 -1.69 -1.87 14.24
C ASN A 78 -1.69 -2.14 12.71
N PRO A 79 -2.29 -3.24 12.21
CA PRO A 79 -2.34 -3.54 10.79
C PRO A 79 -3.02 -2.48 9.94
N THR A 80 -4.13 -1.91 10.45
CA THR A 80 -4.85 -0.84 9.76
C THR A 80 -3.99 0.41 9.62
N GLU A 81 -3.15 0.73 10.61
CA GLU A 81 -2.15 1.81 10.47
C GLU A 81 -1.14 1.51 9.36
N VAL A 82 -0.56 0.31 9.36
CA VAL A 82 0.47 -0.08 8.39
C VAL A 82 -0.08 -0.08 6.96
N ILE A 83 -1.26 -0.65 6.73
CA ILE A 83 -1.92 -0.65 5.42
C ILE A 83 -2.22 0.78 4.97
N ASN A 84 -2.78 1.61 5.85
CA ASN A 84 -3.05 3.01 5.54
C ASN A 84 -1.78 3.79 5.23
N ASN A 85 -0.66 3.48 5.89
CA ASN A 85 0.62 4.12 5.61
C ASN A 85 1.12 3.77 4.21
N PHE A 86 0.91 2.54 3.73
CA PHE A 86 1.22 2.17 2.35
C PHE A 86 0.28 2.84 1.34
N GLN A 87 -1.04 2.74 1.56
CA GLN A 87 -2.03 3.33 0.65
C GLN A 87 -1.92 4.86 0.54
N CYS A 88 -1.55 5.53 1.63
CA CYS A 88 -1.35 6.99 1.65
C CYS A 88 0.12 7.41 1.41
N GLU A 89 1.00 6.48 1.02
CA GLU A 89 2.43 6.73 0.78
C GLU A 89 3.19 7.42 1.94
N ARG A 90 2.75 7.18 3.19
CA ARG A 90 3.33 7.80 4.40
C ARG A 90 4.70 7.22 4.77
N TYR A 91 5.13 6.16 4.11
CA TYR A 91 6.46 5.56 4.23
C TYR A 91 7.57 6.38 3.56
N GLY A 92 7.21 7.52 2.94
CA GLY A 92 8.14 8.41 2.27
C GLY A 92 9.32 8.82 3.18
N VAL A 93 10.53 8.71 2.62
CA VAL A 93 11.75 9.24 3.24
C VAL A 93 11.52 10.71 3.52
N ARG A 94 11.78 11.18 4.75
CA ARG A 94 11.87 12.62 5.02
C ARG A 94 12.84 13.23 4.02
N GLU A 95 12.32 13.96 3.04
CA GLU A 95 13.14 14.62 2.02
C GLU A 95 14.21 15.45 2.73
N SER A 96 15.48 15.25 2.36
CA SER A 96 16.54 16.08 2.90
C SER A 96 16.25 17.54 2.54
N TRP A 97 16.69 18.46 3.39
CA TRP A 97 16.51 19.88 3.11
C TRP A 97 17.13 20.28 1.75
N ILE A 98 18.25 19.65 1.38
CA ILE A 98 18.92 19.83 0.08
C ILE A 98 18.00 19.44 -1.07
N TRP A 99 17.34 18.27 -0.97
CA TRP A 99 16.40 17.82 -1.99
C TRP A 99 15.18 18.73 -2.10
N LYS A 100 14.64 19.24 -0.99
CA LYS A 100 13.54 20.21 -1.00
C LYS A 100 13.91 21.49 -1.75
N VAL A 101 15.11 22.02 -1.47
CA VAL A 101 15.61 23.23 -2.16
C VAL A 101 15.83 22.95 -3.64
N ALA A 102 16.49 21.84 -4.00
CA ALA A 102 16.73 21.46 -5.39
C ALA A 102 15.42 21.28 -6.17
N LYS A 103 14.42 20.62 -5.59
CA LYS A 103 13.09 20.42 -6.16
C LYS A 103 12.36 21.75 -6.40
N SER A 104 12.37 22.65 -5.41
CA SER A 104 11.79 23.99 -5.53
C SER A 104 12.44 24.79 -6.67
N THR A 105 13.77 24.80 -6.73
CA THR A 105 14.52 25.46 -7.81
C THR A 105 14.19 24.84 -9.17
N TYR A 106 14.18 23.51 -9.26
CA TYR A 106 13.80 22.79 -10.49
C TYR A 106 12.42 23.24 -10.99
N TYR A 107 11.40 23.25 -10.13
CA TYR A 107 10.04 23.64 -10.55
C TYR A 107 9.94 25.11 -10.94
N ARG A 108 10.77 25.98 -10.36
CA ARG A 108 10.86 27.40 -10.76
C ARG A 108 11.44 27.59 -12.16
N VAL A 109 12.43 26.77 -12.54
CA VAL A 109 13.08 26.87 -13.87
C VAL A 109 12.41 25.99 -14.93
N ARG A 110 11.65 24.97 -14.52
CA ARG A 110 10.98 23.98 -15.39
C ARG A 110 10.22 24.59 -16.58
N PRO A 111 9.48 25.72 -16.46
CA PRO A 111 8.78 26.33 -17.60
C PRO A 111 9.70 26.77 -18.74
N SER A 112 10.94 27.17 -18.41
CA SER A 112 11.93 27.64 -19.37
C SER A 112 12.87 26.54 -19.89
N LEU A 113 12.75 25.32 -19.35
CA LEU A 113 13.61 24.20 -19.76
C LEU A 113 13.07 23.54 -21.04
N PRO A 114 13.91 23.38 -22.09
CA PRO A 114 13.63 22.50 -23.22
C PRO A 114 13.27 21.08 -22.79
N ARG A 115 12.46 20.39 -23.61
CA ARG A 115 12.01 19.02 -23.35
C ARG A 115 13.18 18.04 -23.13
N SER A 116 14.24 18.16 -23.92
CA SER A 116 15.44 17.31 -23.81
C SER A 116 16.13 17.38 -22.45
N ILE A 117 16.23 18.58 -21.86
CA ILE A 117 16.83 18.76 -20.53
C ILE A 117 15.91 18.18 -19.45
N ARG A 118 14.59 18.37 -19.58
CA ARG A 118 13.60 17.78 -18.66
C ARG A 118 13.68 16.25 -18.67
N GLU A 119 13.80 15.66 -19.86
CA GLU A 119 13.96 14.21 -20.03
C GLU A 119 15.26 13.69 -19.39
N GLU A 120 16.38 14.38 -19.56
CA GLU A 120 17.66 13.92 -18.98
C GLU A 120 17.65 14.03 -17.44
N ILE A 121 17.09 15.11 -16.89
CA ILE A 121 16.88 15.26 -15.44
C ILE A 121 15.98 14.14 -14.92
N GLN A 122 14.87 13.86 -15.62
CA GLN A 122 13.97 12.77 -15.26
C GLN A 122 14.71 11.44 -15.28
N LYS A 123 15.40 11.09 -16.38
CA LYS A 123 16.20 9.86 -16.49
C LYS A 123 17.19 9.75 -15.35
N PHE A 124 17.92 10.82 -15.03
CA PHE A 124 18.86 10.86 -13.91
C PHE A 124 18.19 10.61 -12.56
N HIS A 125 17.06 11.27 -12.29
CA HIS A 125 16.30 11.06 -11.06
C HIS A 125 15.77 9.63 -10.93
N LEU A 126 15.39 9.01 -12.06
CA LEU A 126 14.92 7.63 -12.12
C LEU A 126 16.07 6.60 -12.20
N ARG A 127 17.35 7.02 -12.21
CA ARG A 127 18.47 6.09 -12.16
C ARG A 127 18.44 5.35 -10.82
N GLY A 128 18.57 4.03 -10.89
CA GLY A 128 18.55 3.18 -9.70
C GLY A 128 17.15 2.79 -9.22
N TRP A 129 16.07 3.20 -9.90
CA TRP A 129 14.71 2.81 -9.50
C TRP A 129 14.50 1.29 -9.52
N ARG A 130 15.16 0.59 -10.46
CA ARG A 130 15.16 -0.89 -10.54
C ARG A 130 15.93 -1.59 -9.42
N ALA A 131 16.75 -0.87 -8.66
CA ALA A 131 17.53 -1.42 -7.55
C ALA A 131 16.90 -1.11 -6.18
N LEU A 132 15.72 -0.48 -6.15
CA LEU A 132 14.98 -0.29 -4.90
C LEU A 132 14.52 -1.65 -4.37
N ALA A 133 14.81 -1.90 -3.10
CA ALA A 133 14.25 -3.04 -2.38
C ALA A 133 12.78 -2.82 -1.97
N PHE A 134 12.32 -1.56 -1.98
CA PHE A 134 10.96 -1.17 -1.63
C PHE A 134 10.69 0.29 -2.06
N PRO A 135 9.47 0.62 -2.55
CA PRO A 135 8.47 -0.33 -3.04
C PRO A 135 9.00 -1.09 -4.28
N GLU A 136 8.51 -2.30 -4.47
CA GLU A 136 8.89 -3.13 -5.61
C GLU A 136 8.21 -2.61 -6.89
N TRP A 137 8.99 -2.39 -7.93
CA TRP A 137 8.49 -2.00 -9.25
C TRP A 137 8.73 -3.12 -10.26
N PRO A 138 7.77 -3.41 -11.16
CA PRO A 138 6.53 -2.65 -11.41
C PRO A 138 5.32 -3.07 -10.57
N VAL A 139 5.42 -4.17 -9.83
CA VAL A 139 4.34 -4.70 -8.98
C VAL A 139 4.85 -4.78 -7.56
N ASP A 140 4.16 -4.11 -6.65
CA ASP A 140 4.43 -4.16 -5.21
C ASP A 140 3.35 -5.02 -4.53
N LEU A 141 3.78 -6.07 -3.83
CA LEU A 141 2.89 -7.00 -3.12
C LEU A 141 2.86 -6.75 -1.61
N THR A 142 3.36 -5.61 -1.13
CA THR A 142 3.60 -5.39 0.31
C THR A 142 2.33 -5.52 1.14
N ILE A 143 1.22 -4.95 0.66
CA ILE A 143 -0.08 -5.05 1.34
C ILE A 143 -0.62 -6.49 1.27
N GLU A 144 -0.40 -7.21 0.18
CA GLU A 144 -0.86 -8.59 0.03
C GLU A 144 -0.08 -9.53 0.93
N ASN A 145 1.25 -9.43 0.94
CA ASN A 145 2.10 -10.24 1.82
C ASN A 145 1.76 -10.01 3.29
N LEU A 146 1.54 -8.75 3.70
CA LEU A 146 1.08 -8.43 5.05
C LEU A 146 -0.29 -9.04 5.33
N SER A 147 -1.23 -8.90 4.40
CA SER A 147 -2.59 -9.43 4.55
C SER A 147 -2.61 -10.95 4.65
N GLU A 148 -1.78 -11.64 3.87
CA GLU A 148 -1.62 -13.09 3.89
C GLU A 148 -1.09 -13.57 5.24
N GLU A 149 0.01 -12.99 5.74
CA GLU A 149 0.57 -13.33 7.07
C GLU A 149 -0.47 -13.12 8.20
N LEU A 150 -1.28 -12.05 8.10
CA LEU A 150 -2.35 -11.78 9.07
C LEU A 150 -3.52 -12.76 8.97
N LEU A 151 -3.92 -13.14 7.75
CA LEU A 151 -4.96 -14.14 7.52
C LEU A 151 -4.51 -15.52 8.00
N LEU A 152 -3.24 -15.88 7.79
CA LEU A 152 -2.65 -17.12 8.31
C LEU A 152 -2.67 -17.16 9.83
N LEU A 153 -2.32 -16.06 10.51
CA LEU A 153 -2.43 -15.98 11.97
C LEU A 153 -3.88 -16.09 12.46
N ALA A 154 -4.82 -15.48 11.73
CA ALA A 154 -6.24 -15.58 12.04
C ALA A 154 -6.77 -17.02 11.92
N LEU A 155 -6.38 -17.74 10.87
CA LEU A 155 -6.66 -19.17 10.68
C LEU A 155 -6.08 -20.00 11.83
N GLN A 156 -4.80 -19.80 12.15
CA GLN A 156 -4.12 -20.50 13.24
C GLN A 156 -4.78 -20.27 14.60
N ALA A 157 -5.15 -19.02 14.91
CA ALA A 157 -5.79 -18.68 16.17
C ALA A 157 -7.21 -19.25 16.29
N SER A 158 -7.99 -19.22 15.21
CA SER A 158 -9.37 -19.72 15.20
C SER A 158 -9.47 -21.25 15.05
N GLY A 159 -8.40 -21.93 14.63
CA GLY A 159 -8.39 -23.37 14.42
C GLY A 159 -9.25 -23.82 13.24
N VAL A 160 -9.48 -22.94 12.27
CA VAL A 160 -10.24 -23.25 11.05
C VAL A 160 -9.30 -23.32 9.86
N ASP A 161 -9.66 -24.13 8.86
CA ASP A 161 -8.84 -24.29 7.65
C ASP A 161 -9.11 -23.22 6.58
N ARG A 162 -10.21 -22.46 6.72
CA ARG A 162 -10.68 -21.49 5.70
C ARG A 162 -11.40 -20.29 6.33
N ILE A 163 -11.15 -19.09 5.78
CA ILE A 163 -11.92 -17.87 6.09
C ILE A 163 -12.86 -17.60 4.91
N PRO A 164 -14.18 -17.42 5.14
CA PRO A 164 -15.09 -16.99 4.09
C PRO A 164 -14.77 -15.55 3.69
N PHE A 165 -14.64 -15.31 2.39
CA PHE A 165 -14.51 -13.97 1.83
C PHE A 165 -15.56 -13.78 0.74
N ILE A 166 -16.04 -12.55 0.58
CA ILE A 166 -16.99 -12.22 -0.49
C ILE A 166 -16.17 -11.98 -1.76
N TRP A 167 -16.45 -12.76 -2.81
CA TRP A 167 -15.80 -12.63 -4.10
C TRP A 167 -15.99 -11.21 -4.63
N PHE A 168 -14.94 -10.62 -5.19
CA PHE A 168 -14.92 -9.20 -5.58
C PHE A 168 -15.95 -8.86 -6.65
N TRP A 169 -16.37 -9.84 -7.45
CA TRP A 169 -17.21 -9.64 -8.61
C TRP A 169 -18.63 -10.14 -8.34
N PRO A 170 -19.64 -9.28 -8.55
CA PRO A 170 -21.04 -9.67 -8.40
C PRO A 170 -21.45 -10.72 -9.45
N GLU A 171 -22.59 -11.37 -9.22
CA GLU A 171 -23.26 -12.22 -10.22
C GLU A 171 -22.45 -13.43 -10.73
N GLY A 172 -21.42 -13.85 -9.98
CA GLY A 172 -20.58 -14.99 -10.36
C GLY A 172 -19.58 -14.69 -11.48
N CYS A 173 -19.40 -13.41 -11.84
CA CYS A 173 -18.37 -12.99 -12.79
C CYS A 173 -16.95 -13.29 -12.28
N ALA A 174 -16.02 -13.54 -13.19
CA ALA A 174 -14.62 -13.78 -12.87
C ALA A 174 -13.78 -12.49 -12.84
N GLY A 175 -14.33 -11.38 -13.32
CA GLY A 175 -13.62 -10.13 -13.56
C GLY A 175 -14.56 -8.98 -13.88
N CYS A 176 -13.98 -7.78 -13.98
CA CYS A 176 -14.59 -6.60 -14.57
C CYS A 176 -13.62 -6.01 -15.58
N VAL A 177 -14.16 -5.40 -16.64
CA VAL A 177 -13.40 -4.57 -17.57
C VAL A 177 -13.88 -3.14 -17.36
N ILE A 178 -12.94 -2.22 -17.14
CA ILE A 178 -13.22 -0.80 -17.01
C ILE A 178 -12.55 -0.11 -18.19
N MET A 179 -13.31 0.68 -18.93
CA MET A 179 -12.79 1.55 -19.98
C MET A 179 -12.64 2.96 -19.42
N THR A 180 -11.47 3.56 -19.58
CA THR A 180 -11.20 4.93 -19.14
C THR A 180 -10.55 5.71 -20.28
N HIS A 181 -11.05 6.91 -20.54
CA HIS A 181 -10.46 7.82 -21.51
C HIS A 181 -9.67 8.91 -20.77
N ASP A 182 -8.40 9.07 -21.12
CA ASP A 182 -7.55 10.08 -20.51
C ASP A 182 -7.73 11.43 -21.20
N VAL A 183 -8.23 12.41 -20.46
CA VAL A 183 -8.63 13.72 -20.97
C VAL A 183 -7.65 14.78 -20.47
N GLU A 184 -6.45 14.82 -21.08
CA GLU A 184 -5.38 15.75 -20.66
C GLU A 184 -5.36 17.08 -21.42
N THR A 185 -6.10 17.19 -22.53
CA THR A 185 -6.06 18.35 -23.43
C THR A 185 -7.44 18.85 -23.81
N ALA A 186 -7.52 20.09 -24.32
CA ALA A 186 -8.78 20.64 -24.84
C ALA A 186 -9.37 19.74 -25.95
N GLY A 187 -8.54 19.18 -26.83
CA GLY A 187 -9.01 18.24 -27.86
C GLY A 187 -9.60 16.96 -27.27
N GLY A 188 -8.98 16.40 -26.23
CA GLY A 188 -9.54 15.26 -25.51
C GLY A 188 -10.89 15.59 -24.85
N ARG A 189 -11.00 16.77 -24.24
CA ARG A 189 -12.23 17.23 -23.58
C ARG A 189 -13.36 17.44 -24.58
N ASP A 190 -13.04 18.06 -25.70
CA ASP A 190 -14.04 18.41 -26.72
C ASP A 190 -14.53 17.14 -27.46
N ALA A 191 -13.73 16.06 -27.48
CA ALA A 191 -14.09 14.75 -28.03
C ALA A 191 -14.83 13.82 -27.03
N CYS A 192 -15.02 14.23 -25.76
CA CYS A 192 -15.67 13.38 -24.76
C CYS A 192 -17.07 12.93 -25.17
N GLY A 193 -17.85 13.80 -25.82
CA GLY A 193 -19.20 13.46 -26.29
C GLY A 193 -19.17 12.32 -27.31
N ASP A 194 -18.32 12.44 -28.33
CA ASP A 194 -18.17 11.41 -29.36
C ASP A 194 -17.67 10.08 -28.78
N LEU A 195 -16.76 10.11 -27.80
CA LEU A 195 -16.29 8.91 -27.10
C LEU A 195 -17.41 8.25 -26.29
N MET A 196 -18.23 9.05 -25.58
CA MET A 196 -19.39 8.53 -24.85
C MET A 196 -20.44 7.91 -25.80
N ASP A 197 -20.68 8.53 -26.96
CA ASP A 197 -21.60 7.99 -27.97
C ASP A 197 -21.07 6.66 -28.54
N ILE A 198 -19.75 6.54 -28.74
CA ILE A 198 -19.11 5.28 -29.14
C ILE A 198 -19.28 4.22 -28.06
N ASP A 199 -18.95 4.51 -26.81
CA ASP A 199 -19.08 3.57 -25.69
C ASP A 199 -20.53 3.07 -25.57
N ASP A 200 -21.50 4.00 -25.62
CA ASP A 200 -22.92 3.70 -25.59
C ASP A 200 -23.37 2.81 -26.77
N SER A 201 -22.81 3.02 -27.97
CA SER A 201 -23.12 2.21 -29.15
C SER A 201 -22.72 0.73 -29.00
N TYR A 202 -21.75 0.44 -28.12
CA TYR A 202 -21.33 -0.93 -27.76
C TYR A 202 -21.89 -1.39 -26.41
N GLY A 203 -22.73 -0.58 -25.75
CA GLY A 203 -23.28 -0.89 -24.43
C GLY A 203 -22.26 -0.85 -23.30
N ILE A 204 -21.14 -0.16 -23.52
CA ILE A 204 -20.14 0.13 -22.49
C ILE A 204 -20.65 1.36 -21.71
N LYS A 205 -20.72 1.24 -20.39
CA LYS A 205 -21.22 2.27 -19.48
C LYS A 205 -20.16 2.68 -18.48
#